data_AF-K1YJ59-F1
#
_entry.id   AF-K1YJ59-F1
#
_cell.length_a   1.000
_cell.length_b   1.000
_cell.length_c   1.000
_cell.angle_alpha   90.00
_cell.angle_beta   90.00
_cell.angle_gamma   90.00
#
_symmetry.space_group_name_H-M   'P 1'
#
loop_
_entity.id
_entity.type
_entity.pdbx_description
1 polymer ?
#
loop_
_entity_poly.entity_id
_entity_poly.type
_entity_poly.pdbx_seq_one_letter_code
_entity_poly.pdbx_strand_id
1 'polypeptide(L)'
;MVKSKATGELIAVICAPILSDSGDFLGLFGMPIKAEALTDLVANKKFGETGYAFMTNKTGMVIAHPQKEFILSLDLTKTEGLEEFGRTLTLGKPGTSSYTQQGVERIAGYAPVAMTGWSVAISQDKDELLSASRAIRNSTLTVTLLSLAVVATAIYFAARAIVMPINKAVAGLKDIAEGEGDLRMRLPITSRDEVGEMSRWFNLFIEKLQHIMSR
;
A
#
# COMPACT_ATOMS: atom_id res chain seq x y z
N MET A 1 29.28 24.09 5.81
CA MET A 1 28.47 25.23 5.33
C MET A 1 28.54 26.32 6.39
N VAL A 2 28.71 27.57 6.00
CA VAL A 2 28.90 28.71 6.91
C VAL A 2 28.15 29.93 6.38
N LYS A 3 27.85 30.89 7.25
CA LYS A 3 27.34 32.20 6.84
C LYS A 3 28.49 33.04 6.29
N SER A 4 28.37 33.49 5.05
CA SER A 4 29.33 34.38 4.40
C SER A 4 29.40 35.71 5.17
N LYS A 5 30.60 36.12 5.59
CA LYS A 5 30.79 37.44 6.21
C LYS A 5 30.64 38.59 5.22
N ALA A 6 30.85 38.33 3.92
CA ALA A 6 30.78 39.34 2.86
C ALA A 6 29.35 39.60 2.38
N THR A 7 28.54 38.54 2.27
CA THR A 7 27.17 38.63 1.71
C THR A 7 26.07 38.37 2.72
N GLY A 8 26.39 37.80 3.89
CA GLY A 8 25.40 37.34 4.87
C GLY A 8 24.64 36.08 4.45
N GLU A 9 24.85 35.57 3.23
CA GLU A 9 24.20 34.37 2.70
C GLU A 9 24.86 33.08 3.21
N LEU A 10 24.14 31.96 3.15
CA LEU A 10 24.66 30.65 3.50
C LEU A 10 25.43 30.05 2.33
N ILE A 11 26.70 29.68 2.57
CA ILE A 11 27.60 29.15 1.54
C ILE A 11 28.27 27.85 1.98
N ALA A 12 28.44 26.94 1.04
CA ALA A 12 29.36 25.81 1.13
C ALA A 12 30.61 26.15 0.31
N VAL A 13 31.80 26.08 0.91
CA VAL A 13 33.04 26.42 0.20
C VAL A 13 33.75 25.12 -0.18
N ILE A 14 34.01 24.95 -1.48
CA ILE A 14 34.92 23.91 -1.97
C ILE A 14 36.32 24.51 -1.98
N CYS A 15 37.26 23.83 -1.33
CA CYS A 15 38.62 24.32 -1.16
C CYS A 15 39.62 23.38 -1.82
N ALA A 16 40.60 23.94 -2.52
CA ALA A 16 41.77 23.23 -3.03
C ALA A 16 43.04 23.93 -2.55
N PRO A 17 44.05 23.20 -2.04
CA PRO A 17 45.34 23.80 -1.70
C PRO A 17 46.08 24.21 -2.98
N ILE A 18 46.74 25.36 -2.93
CA ILE A 18 47.70 25.80 -3.95
C ILE A 18 49.07 25.40 -3.43
N LEU A 19 49.73 24.51 -4.16
CA LEU A 19 51.07 24.00 -3.84
C LEU A 19 52.08 24.56 -4.86
N SER A 20 53.32 24.78 -4.44
CA SER A 20 54.42 25.06 -5.36
C SER A 20 54.81 23.79 -6.14
N ASP A 21 55.64 23.95 -7.17
CA ASP A 21 56.24 22.82 -7.89
C ASP A 21 57.11 21.93 -6.98
N SER A 22 57.60 22.47 -5.86
CA SER A 22 58.31 21.74 -4.80
C SER A 22 57.39 21.05 -3.79
N GLY A 23 56.07 21.25 -3.87
CA GLY A 23 55.08 20.70 -2.95
C GLY A 23 54.81 21.53 -1.70
N ASP A 24 55.39 22.73 -1.59
CA ASP A 24 55.20 23.63 -0.46
C ASP A 24 53.82 24.31 -0.51
N PHE A 25 53.17 24.46 0.63
CA PHE A 25 51.85 25.10 0.72
C PHE A 25 51.96 26.62 0.49
N LEU A 26 51.41 27.09 -0.63
CA LEU A 26 51.40 28.52 -1.01
C LEU A 26 50.10 29.22 -0.62
N GLY A 27 49.00 28.48 -0.49
CA GLY A 27 47.71 29.06 -0.13
C GLY A 27 46.54 28.12 -0.38
N LEU A 28 45.32 28.67 -0.33
CA LEU A 28 44.09 27.91 -0.51
C LEU A 28 43.16 28.66 -1.47
N PHE A 29 42.77 27.97 -2.53
CA PHE A 29 41.73 28.44 -3.44
C PHE A 29 40.38 27.94 -2.93
N GLY A 30 39.45 28.86 -2.68
CA GLY A 30 38.10 28.54 -2.19
C GLY A 30 37.05 29.04 -3.18
N MET A 31 36.16 28.15 -3.61
CA MET A 31 35.00 28.49 -4.41
C MET A 31 33.73 28.38 -3.55
N PRO A 32 33.09 29.50 -3.18
CA PRO A 32 31.84 29.48 -2.43
C PRO A 32 30.66 29.14 -3.36
N ILE A 33 29.88 28.15 -2.96
CA ILE A 33 28.62 27.74 -3.58
C ILE A 33 27.50 28.18 -2.64
N LYS A 34 26.52 28.93 -3.16
CA LYS A 34 25.35 29.36 -2.39
C LYS A 34 24.46 28.17 -2.04
N ALA A 35 23.87 28.19 -0.85
CA ALA A 35 22.85 27.21 -0.46
C ALA A 35 21.64 27.23 -1.42
N GLU A 36 21.29 28.42 -1.94
CA GLU A 36 20.28 28.59 -2.99
C GLU A 36 20.61 27.78 -4.23
N ALA A 37 21.85 27.80 -4.71
CA ALA A 37 22.23 27.04 -5.92
C ALA A 37 22.06 25.53 -5.73
N LEU A 38 22.35 25.01 -4.54
CA LEU A 38 22.09 23.62 -4.19
C LEU A 38 20.59 23.34 -4.10
N THR A 39 19.83 24.26 -3.52
CA THR A 39 18.38 24.17 -3.40
C THR A 39 17.73 24.14 -4.78
N ASP A 40 18.11 25.02 -5.69
CA ASP A 40 17.58 25.05 -7.05
C ASP A 40 17.92 23.78 -7.83
N LEU A 41 19.12 23.22 -7.60
CA LEU A 41 19.55 21.97 -8.23
C LEU A 41 18.68 20.78 -7.80
N VAL A 42 18.27 20.72 -6.52
CA VAL A 42 17.44 19.61 -6.00
C VAL A 42 15.94 19.89 -6.09
N ALA A 43 15.51 21.14 -5.93
CA ALA A 43 14.11 21.56 -5.84
C ALA A 43 13.46 21.84 -7.20
N ASN A 44 14.22 21.94 -8.29
CA ASN A 44 13.67 22.09 -9.65
C ASN A 44 12.78 20.91 -10.09
N LYS A 45 12.79 19.81 -9.35
CA LYS A 45 11.92 18.66 -9.58
C LYS A 45 10.84 18.61 -8.49
N LYS A 46 9.62 19.01 -8.84
CA LYS A 46 8.44 18.78 -7.99
C LYS A 46 8.08 17.29 -8.03
N PHE A 47 7.74 16.75 -6.87
CA PHE A 47 7.36 15.35 -6.72
C PHE A 47 5.91 15.29 -6.22
N GLY A 48 4.96 15.02 -7.13
CA GLY A 48 3.55 15.17 -6.80
C GLY A 48 3.17 16.63 -6.51
N GLU A 49 2.17 16.83 -5.66
CA GLU A 49 1.67 18.13 -5.24
C GLU A 49 2.35 18.65 -3.96
N THR A 50 2.58 17.75 -2.99
CA THR A 50 3.12 18.08 -1.66
C THR A 50 4.60 17.74 -1.50
N GLY A 51 5.19 17.05 -2.48
CA GLY A 51 6.53 16.51 -2.36
C GLY A 51 7.63 17.46 -2.79
N TYR A 52 8.73 17.43 -2.05
CA TYR A 52 9.89 18.27 -2.28
C TYR A 52 11.20 17.53 -1.95
N ALA A 53 12.28 17.96 -2.59
CA ALA A 53 13.63 17.49 -2.30
C ALA A 53 14.35 18.44 -1.36
N PHE A 54 15.18 17.89 -0.48
CA PHE A 54 16.07 18.63 0.41
C PHE A 54 17.38 17.85 0.61
N MET A 55 18.37 18.50 1.20
CA MET A 55 19.67 17.89 1.46
C MET A 55 20.09 18.08 2.92
N THR A 56 20.81 17.09 3.44
CA THR A 56 21.41 17.11 4.78
C THR A 56 22.90 16.81 4.72
N ASN A 57 23.64 17.32 5.70
CA ASN A 57 25.04 16.94 5.88
C ASN A 57 25.17 15.58 6.62
N LYS A 58 26.42 15.13 6.83
CA LYS A 58 26.74 13.90 7.60
C LYS A 58 26.18 13.86 9.02
N THR A 59 25.84 15.01 9.60
CA THR A 59 25.33 15.11 10.98
C THR A 59 23.80 15.20 11.03
N GLY A 60 23.11 15.23 9.89
CA GLY A 60 21.65 15.39 9.80
C GLY A 60 21.15 16.83 9.84
N MET A 61 22.05 17.82 9.78
CA MET A 61 21.71 19.23 9.62
C MET A 61 21.27 19.50 8.19
N VAL A 62 20.16 20.21 8.01
CA VAL A 62 19.65 20.61 6.69
C VAL A 62 20.55 21.66 6.06
N ILE A 63 20.97 21.43 4.82
CA ILE A 63 21.87 22.31 4.05
C ILE A 63 21.23 22.88 2.78
N ALA A 64 20.16 22.27 2.27
CA ALA A 64 19.37 22.79 1.16
C ALA A 64 17.92 22.39 1.37
N HIS A 65 16.99 23.32 1.26
CA HIS A 65 15.57 23.08 1.50
C HIS A 65 14.72 24.17 0.81
N PRO A 66 13.53 23.85 0.25
CA PRO A 66 12.66 24.85 -0.39
C PRO A 66 12.26 25.99 0.55
N GLN A 67 12.00 25.66 1.82
CA GLN A 67 11.81 26.64 2.90
C GLN A 67 13.18 27.01 3.50
N LYS A 68 13.60 28.27 3.26
CA LYS A 68 14.91 28.79 3.69
C LYS A 68 15.12 28.77 5.19
N GLU A 69 14.04 28.84 5.97
CA GLU A 69 14.05 28.85 7.44
C GLU A 69 14.64 27.59 8.06
N PHE A 70 14.63 26.46 7.34
CA PHE A 70 15.18 25.21 7.85
C PHE A 70 16.67 25.04 7.53
N ILE A 71 17.24 25.85 6.63
CA ILE A 71 18.64 25.72 6.22
C ILE A 71 19.55 26.16 7.39
N LEU A 72 20.37 25.23 7.89
CA LEU A 72 21.22 25.37 9.08
C LEU A 72 20.50 25.66 10.42
N SER A 73 19.17 25.57 10.45
CA SER A 73 18.38 25.73 11.68
C SER A 73 17.70 24.43 12.10
N LEU A 74 17.43 23.53 11.14
CA LEU A 74 16.80 22.24 11.42
C LEU A 74 17.85 21.11 11.47
N ASP A 75 17.98 20.51 12.65
CA ASP A 75 18.75 19.29 12.87
C ASP A 75 17.79 18.10 12.98
N LEU A 76 17.75 17.26 11.95
CA LEU A 76 16.83 16.12 11.92
C LEU A 76 17.13 15.11 13.02
N THR A 77 18.36 15.04 13.55
CA THR A 77 18.71 14.06 14.59
C THR A 77 18.27 14.46 16.00
N LYS A 78 17.85 15.73 16.18
CA LYS A 78 17.50 16.32 17.48
C LYS A 78 16.08 16.87 17.53
N THR A 79 15.38 16.88 16.41
CA THR A 79 14.00 17.39 16.33
C THR A 79 13.04 16.26 16.63
N GLU A 80 12.12 16.49 17.57
CA GLU A 80 11.10 15.52 17.96
C GLU A 80 10.29 15.02 16.76
N GLY A 81 10.23 13.70 16.59
CA GLY A 81 9.52 13.03 15.48
C GLY A 81 10.37 12.84 14.22
N LEU A 82 11.59 13.38 14.19
CA LEU A 82 12.53 13.27 13.07
C LEU A 82 13.81 12.51 13.43
N GLU A 83 14.06 12.19 14.69
CA GLU A 83 15.37 11.71 15.15
C GLU A 83 15.78 10.40 14.48
N GLU A 84 14.86 9.46 14.39
CA GLU A 84 15.08 8.17 13.72
C GLU A 84 15.32 8.37 12.23
N PHE A 85 14.50 9.22 11.60
CA PHE A 85 14.67 9.58 10.19
C PHE A 85 16.03 10.24 9.94
N GLY A 86 16.41 11.25 10.72
CA GLY A 86 17.70 11.90 10.65
C GLY A 86 18.86 10.92 10.78
N ARG A 87 18.77 9.94 11.70
CA ARG A 87 19.78 8.86 11.82
C ARG A 87 19.84 8.00 10.56
N THR A 88 18.70 7.66 9.95
CA THR A 88 18.72 6.87 8.71
C THR A 88 19.40 7.60 7.55
N LEU A 89 19.28 8.92 7.46
CA LEU A 89 19.98 9.72 6.45
C LEU A 89 21.49 9.75 6.66
N THR A 90 21.97 9.67 7.90
CA THR A 90 23.41 9.74 8.21
C THR A 90 24.12 8.40 8.09
N LEU A 91 23.40 7.28 7.98
CA LEU A 91 23.97 5.94 7.78
C LEU A 91 24.69 5.78 6.43
N GLY A 92 24.50 6.71 5.48
CA GLY A 92 25.18 6.67 4.20
C GLY A 92 24.73 5.50 3.30
N LYS A 93 23.48 5.04 3.46
CA LYS A 93 22.86 4.02 2.61
C LYS A 93 21.60 4.58 1.98
N PRO A 94 21.28 4.23 0.72
CA PRO A 94 20.00 4.57 0.14
C PRO A 94 18.88 3.80 0.85
N GLY A 95 17.71 4.43 0.97
CA GLY A 95 16.58 3.81 1.65
C GLY A 95 15.32 4.66 1.61
N THR A 96 14.29 4.16 2.27
CA THR A 96 13.00 4.84 2.46
C THR A 96 12.63 4.79 3.92
N SER A 97 12.06 5.86 4.45
CA SER A 97 11.56 5.91 5.82
C SER A 97 10.32 6.79 5.92
N SER A 98 9.48 6.53 6.91
CA SER A 98 8.33 7.37 7.26
C SER A 98 8.67 8.18 8.50
N TYR A 99 8.17 9.41 8.56
CA TYR A 99 8.37 10.29 9.71
C TYR A 99 7.19 11.24 9.87
N THR A 100 7.08 11.84 11.04
CA THR A 100 6.04 12.82 11.34
C THR A 100 6.66 14.19 11.48
N GLN A 101 6.22 15.15 10.68
CA GLN A 101 6.66 16.54 10.76
C GLN A 101 5.45 17.42 11.01
N GLN A 102 5.46 18.15 12.13
CA GLN A 102 4.38 19.05 12.52
C GLN A 102 2.98 18.39 12.50
N GLY A 103 2.91 17.10 12.90
CA GLY A 103 1.67 16.31 12.93
C GLY A 103 1.25 15.69 11.60
N VAL A 104 1.98 15.93 10.50
CA VAL A 104 1.71 15.32 9.20
C VAL A 104 2.63 14.12 8.98
N GLU A 105 2.04 12.96 8.67
CA GLU A 105 2.80 11.77 8.29
C GLU A 105 3.35 11.91 6.86
N ARG A 106 4.67 11.85 6.75
CA ARG A 106 5.40 11.95 5.48
C ARG A 106 6.22 10.69 5.23
N ILE A 107 6.43 10.39 3.96
CA ILE A 107 7.32 9.33 3.50
C ILE A 107 8.45 9.99 2.72
N ALA A 108 9.68 9.57 3.00
CA ALA A 108 10.83 10.03 2.25
C ALA A 108 11.73 8.90 1.75
N GLY A 109 12.18 9.05 0.51
CA GLY A 109 13.29 8.31 -0.07
C GLY A 109 14.56 9.14 0.04
N TYR A 110 15.69 8.52 0.40
CA TYR A 110 16.96 9.20 0.56
C TYR A 110 18.12 8.41 -0.04
N ALA A 111 19.15 9.13 -0.48
CA ALA A 111 20.38 8.56 -1.03
C ALA A 111 21.61 9.42 -0.67
N PRO A 112 22.76 8.79 -0.36
CA PRO A 112 24.00 9.50 -0.07
C PRO A 112 24.69 10.02 -1.33
N VAL A 113 25.34 11.17 -1.21
CA VAL A 113 26.27 11.76 -2.19
C VAL A 113 27.68 11.28 -1.85
N ALA A 114 28.22 10.37 -2.67
CA ALA A 114 29.49 9.67 -2.37
C ALA A 114 30.66 10.61 -2.05
N MET A 115 30.80 11.73 -2.77
CA MET A 115 31.94 12.65 -2.61
C MET A 115 31.93 13.42 -1.28
N THR A 116 30.77 13.86 -0.82
CA THR A 116 30.65 14.73 0.37
C THR A 116 30.14 13.99 1.60
N GLY A 117 29.56 12.80 1.41
CA GLY A 117 28.79 12.06 2.42
C GLY A 117 27.54 12.80 2.91
N TRP A 118 27.08 13.79 2.15
CA TRP A 118 25.77 14.40 2.36
C TRP A 118 24.67 13.46 1.88
N SER A 119 23.43 13.68 2.28
CA SER A 119 22.30 12.90 1.83
C SER A 119 21.28 13.79 1.14
N VAL A 120 20.77 13.34 0.00
CA VAL A 120 19.62 13.95 -0.67
C VAL A 120 18.39 13.15 -0.27
N ALA A 121 17.33 13.83 0.12
CA ALA A 121 16.06 13.20 0.47
C ALA A 121 14.92 13.87 -0.31
N ILE A 122 13.95 13.06 -0.73
CA ILE A 122 12.71 13.49 -1.34
C ILE A 122 11.61 13.08 -0.38
N SER A 123 10.79 14.02 0.07
CA SER A 123 9.72 13.79 1.04
C SER A 123 8.38 14.19 0.45
N GLN A 124 7.35 13.36 0.65
CA GLN A 124 5.98 13.57 0.18
C GLN A 124 4.97 13.22 1.29
N ASP A 125 3.80 13.83 1.29
CA ASP A 125 2.71 13.45 2.19
C ASP A 125 2.26 12.01 1.91
N LYS A 126 2.15 11.23 2.98
CA LYS A 126 1.73 9.83 2.88
C LYS A 126 0.33 9.69 2.32
N ASP A 127 -0.57 10.62 2.66
CA ASP A 127 -1.94 10.61 2.17
C ASP A 127 -2.03 10.87 0.67
N GLU A 128 -1.21 11.78 0.14
CA GLU A 128 -1.11 12.02 -1.30
C GLU A 128 -0.55 10.79 -2.01
N LEU A 129 0.57 10.24 -1.51
CA LEU A 129 1.18 9.05 -2.09
C LEU A 129 0.21 7.86 -2.13
N LEU A 130 -0.58 7.67 -1.07
CA LEU A 130 -1.56 6.59 -0.97
C LEU A 130 -2.89 6.91 -1.66
N SER A 131 -3.15 8.16 -2.06
CA SER A 131 -4.43 8.55 -2.68
C SER A 131 -4.71 7.73 -3.94
N ALA A 132 -3.70 7.51 -4.79
CA ALA A 132 -3.80 6.64 -5.96
C ALA A 132 -4.13 5.19 -5.59
N SER A 133 -3.56 4.68 -4.49
CA SER A 133 -3.85 3.34 -3.98
C SER A 133 -5.25 3.21 -3.38
N ARG A 134 -5.85 4.30 -2.87
CA ARG A 134 -7.22 4.28 -2.33
C ARG A 134 -8.25 4.00 -3.42
N ALA A 135 -8.06 4.53 -4.63
CA ALA A 135 -8.95 4.25 -5.77
C ALA A 135 -8.90 2.76 -6.16
N ILE A 136 -7.70 2.18 -6.24
CA ILE A 136 -7.51 0.76 -6.51
C ILE A 136 -8.16 -0.08 -5.40
N ARG A 137 -7.88 0.23 -4.12
CA ARG A 137 -8.47 -0.45 -2.97
C ARG A 137 -10.00 -0.46 -3.03
N ASN A 138 -10.61 0.70 -3.28
CA ASN A 138 -12.06 0.82 -3.32
C ASN A 138 -12.64 0.02 -4.51
N SER A 139 -12.02 0.08 -5.68
CA SER A 139 -12.41 -0.74 -6.83
C SER A 139 -12.31 -2.24 -6.52
N THR A 140 -11.21 -2.69 -5.90
CA THR A 140 -11.02 -4.09 -5.49
C THR A 140 -12.07 -4.52 -4.47
N LEU A 141 -12.42 -3.67 -3.50
CA LEU A 141 -13.48 -3.96 -2.53
C LEU A 141 -14.84 -4.11 -3.21
N THR A 142 -15.19 -3.23 -4.15
CA THR A 142 -16.44 -3.31 -4.90
C THR A 142 -16.51 -4.61 -5.72
N VAL A 143 -15.45 -4.94 -6.47
CA VAL A 143 -15.39 -6.19 -7.25
C VAL A 143 -15.49 -7.41 -6.33
N THR A 144 -14.78 -7.41 -5.19
CA THR A 144 -14.83 -8.49 -4.21
C THR A 144 -16.25 -8.67 -3.68
N LEU A 145 -16.92 -7.60 -3.25
CA LEU A 145 -18.30 -7.66 -2.74
C LEU A 145 -19.29 -8.16 -3.80
N LEU A 146 -19.17 -7.69 -5.04
CA LEU A 146 -20.00 -8.17 -6.14
C LEU A 146 -19.76 -9.66 -6.43
N SER A 147 -18.49 -10.09 -6.47
CA SER A 147 -18.17 -11.50 -6.68
C SER A 147 -18.71 -12.39 -5.55
N LEU A 148 -18.62 -11.93 -4.30
CA LEU A 148 -19.16 -12.63 -3.14
C LEU A 148 -20.69 -12.74 -3.22
N ALA A 149 -21.37 -11.65 -3.62
CA ALA A 149 -22.82 -11.65 -3.81
C ALA A 149 -23.25 -12.62 -4.92
N VAL A 150 -22.53 -12.66 -6.04
CA VAL A 150 -22.79 -13.61 -7.14
C VAL A 150 -22.61 -15.05 -6.68
N VAL A 151 -21.52 -15.36 -5.98
CA VAL A 151 -21.26 -16.71 -5.46
C VAL A 151 -22.31 -17.11 -4.42
N ALA A 152 -22.63 -16.25 -3.46
CA ALA A 152 -23.67 -16.51 -2.47
C ALA A 152 -25.04 -16.76 -3.11
N THR A 153 -25.37 -15.99 -4.14
CA THR A 153 -26.60 -16.14 -4.92
C THR A 153 -26.61 -17.48 -5.67
N ALA A 154 -25.51 -17.83 -6.34
CA ALA A 154 -25.37 -19.11 -7.04
C ALA A 154 -25.48 -20.30 -6.08
N ILE A 155 -24.83 -20.23 -4.91
CA ILE A 155 -24.93 -21.25 -3.86
C ILE A 155 -26.37 -21.37 -3.36
N TYR A 156 -27.05 -20.25 -3.11
CA TYR A 156 -28.45 -20.26 -2.66
C TYR A 156 -29.37 -20.95 -3.68
N PHE A 157 -29.23 -20.62 -4.97
CA PHE A 157 -30.02 -21.25 -6.03
C PHE A 157 -29.66 -22.72 -6.21
N ALA A 158 -28.37 -23.09 -6.19
CA ALA A 158 -27.94 -24.48 -6.28
C ALA A 158 -28.47 -25.32 -5.09
N ALA A 159 -28.42 -24.76 -3.87
CA ALA A 159 -28.95 -25.41 -2.68
C ALA A 159 -30.46 -25.67 -2.79
N ARG A 160 -31.23 -24.71 -3.31
CA ARG A 160 -32.68 -24.88 -3.50
C ARG A 160 -33.06 -25.76 -4.68
N ALA A 161 -32.37 -25.66 -5.80
CA ALA A 161 -32.73 -26.35 -7.03
C ALA A 161 -32.22 -27.80 -7.06
N ILE A 162 -31.08 -28.09 -6.43
CA ILE A 162 -30.41 -29.41 -6.51
C ILE A 162 -30.38 -30.09 -5.15
N VAL A 163 -29.74 -29.46 -4.16
CA VAL A 163 -29.45 -30.10 -2.86
C VAL A 163 -30.72 -30.42 -2.08
N MET A 164 -31.68 -29.49 -2.05
CA MET A 164 -32.93 -29.68 -1.28
C MET A 164 -33.83 -30.81 -1.84
N PRO A 165 -34.12 -30.91 -3.15
CA PRO A 165 -34.87 -32.04 -3.70
C PRO A 165 -34.18 -33.39 -3.47
N ILE A 166 -32.85 -33.47 -3.64
CA ILE A 166 -32.08 -34.69 -3.39
C ILE A 166 -32.21 -35.11 -1.92
N ASN A 167 -31.98 -34.19 -0.97
CA ASN A 167 -32.11 -34.50 0.45
C ASN A 167 -33.53 -34.92 0.84
N LYS A 168 -34.56 -34.32 0.24
CA LYS A 168 -35.96 -34.75 0.45
C LYS A 168 -36.21 -36.14 -0.11
N ALA A 169 -35.68 -36.48 -1.28
CA ALA A 169 -35.80 -37.82 -1.87
C ALA A 169 -35.17 -38.86 -0.95
N VAL A 170 -33.93 -38.61 -0.49
CA VAL A 170 -33.21 -39.48 0.44
C VAL A 170 -33.98 -39.65 1.75
N ALA A 171 -34.50 -38.56 2.33
CA ALA A 171 -35.30 -38.61 3.55
C ALA A 171 -36.59 -39.44 3.37
N GLY A 172 -37.30 -39.26 2.24
CA GLY A 172 -38.50 -40.03 1.94
C GLY A 172 -38.21 -41.53 1.73
N LEU A 173 -37.14 -41.87 1.02
CA LEU A 173 -36.71 -43.27 0.88
C LEU A 173 -36.37 -43.90 2.23
N LYS A 174 -35.68 -43.15 3.10
CA LYS A 174 -35.31 -43.64 4.44
C LYS A 174 -36.55 -43.89 5.30
N ASP A 175 -37.53 -42.99 5.27
CA ASP A 175 -38.79 -43.15 6.01
C ASP A 175 -39.59 -44.39 5.55
N ILE A 176 -39.56 -44.71 4.25
CA ILE A 176 -40.22 -45.91 3.71
C ILE A 176 -39.47 -47.19 4.09
N ALA A 177 -38.14 -47.14 4.13
CA ALA A 177 -37.33 -48.31 4.43
C ALA A 177 -37.28 -48.66 5.92
N GLU A 178 -37.24 -47.65 6.79
CA GLU A 178 -37.02 -47.81 8.24
C GLU A 178 -38.22 -47.42 9.12
N GLY A 179 -39.17 -46.62 8.60
CA GLY A 179 -40.27 -46.04 9.35
C GLY A 179 -41.64 -46.68 9.06
N GLU A 180 -42.72 -45.95 9.36
CA GLU A 180 -44.11 -46.38 9.10
C GLU A 180 -44.51 -46.27 7.61
N GLY A 181 -43.64 -45.68 6.78
CA GLY A 181 -43.81 -45.56 5.33
C GLY A 181 -44.94 -44.64 4.92
N ASP A 182 -44.85 -43.33 5.20
CA ASP A 182 -45.84 -42.35 4.73
C ASP A 182 -45.74 -42.16 3.20
N LEU A 183 -46.46 -43.00 2.46
CA LEU A 183 -46.54 -42.98 1.00
C LEU A 183 -47.31 -41.77 0.43
N ARG A 184 -47.67 -40.76 1.25
CA ARG A 184 -48.26 -39.51 0.76
C ARG A 184 -47.21 -38.46 0.41
N MET A 185 -45.94 -38.68 0.76
CA MET A 185 -44.86 -37.78 0.40
C MET A 185 -44.74 -37.66 -1.13
N ARG A 186 -44.63 -36.42 -1.61
CA ARG A 186 -44.36 -36.11 -3.02
C ARG A 186 -43.25 -35.06 -3.09
N LEU A 187 -42.32 -35.26 -4.02
CA LEU A 187 -41.27 -34.29 -4.33
C LEU A 187 -41.81 -33.26 -5.33
N PRO A 188 -41.54 -31.96 -5.11
CA PRO A 188 -41.95 -30.92 -6.05
C PRO A 188 -41.11 -31.02 -7.33
N ILE A 189 -41.76 -31.08 -8.50
CA ILE A 189 -41.09 -31.10 -9.80
C ILE A 189 -40.88 -29.66 -10.26
N THR A 190 -39.79 -29.03 -9.80
CA THR A 190 -39.48 -27.62 -10.07
C THR A 190 -38.54 -27.39 -11.24
N SER A 191 -37.97 -28.44 -11.83
CA SER A 191 -37.02 -28.35 -12.94
C SER A 191 -37.33 -29.35 -14.07
N ARG A 192 -36.78 -29.10 -15.26
CA ARG A 192 -36.84 -29.97 -16.44
C ARG A 192 -35.54 -30.74 -16.69
N ASP A 193 -34.61 -30.67 -15.73
CA ASP A 193 -33.32 -31.38 -15.73
C ASP A 193 -33.43 -32.77 -15.05
N GLU A 194 -32.27 -33.39 -14.79
CA GLU A 194 -32.12 -34.68 -14.11
C GLU A 194 -32.71 -34.67 -12.69
N VAL A 195 -32.68 -33.53 -11.98
CA VAL A 195 -33.28 -33.40 -10.65
C VAL A 195 -34.80 -33.43 -10.72
N GLY A 196 -35.36 -32.77 -11.74
CA GLY A 196 -36.78 -32.82 -12.06
C GLY A 196 -37.23 -34.21 -12.50
N GLU A 197 -36.42 -34.91 -13.28
CA GLU A 197 -36.70 -36.27 -13.73
C GLU A 197 -36.66 -37.28 -12.56
N MET A 198 -35.65 -37.19 -11.70
CA MET A 198 -35.58 -37.96 -10.46
C MET A 198 -36.84 -37.72 -9.60
N SER A 199 -37.28 -36.46 -9.46
CA SER A 199 -38.48 -36.14 -8.68
C SER A 199 -39.75 -36.77 -9.29
N ARG A 200 -39.85 -36.80 -10.62
CA ARG A 200 -40.95 -37.49 -11.34
C ARG A 200 -40.93 -39.00 -11.08
N TRP A 201 -39.78 -39.64 -11.26
CA TRP A 201 -39.64 -41.09 -11.06
C TRP A 201 -39.86 -41.49 -9.61
N PHE A 202 -39.37 -40.71 -8.65
CA PHE A 202 -39.66 -40.91 -7.23
C PHE A 202 -41.17 -40.87 -6.96
N ASN A 203 -41.87 -39.82 -7.42
CA ASN A 203 -43.32 -39.71 -7.20
C ASN A 203 -44.10 -40.88 -7.82
N LEU A 204 -43.74 -41.31 -9.03
CA LEU A 204 -44.37 -42.45 -9.69
C LEU A 204 -44.11 -43.76 -8.94
N PHE A 205 -42.90 -43.97 -8.43
CA PHE A 205 -42.56 -45.13 -7.61
C PHE A 205 -43.43 -45.21 -6.34
N ILE A 206 -43.59 -44.09 -5.63
CA ILE A 206 -44.46 -44.00 -4.45
C ILE A 206 -45.92 -44.27 -4.80
N GLU A 207 -46.42 -43.71 -5.90
CA GLU A 207 -47.79 -43.94 -6.38
C GLU A 207 -48.05 -45.43 -6.67
N LYS A 208 -47.10 -46.11 -7.30
CA LYS A 208 -47.21 -47.56 -7.57
C LYS A 208 -47.18 -48.39 -6.29
N LEU A 209 -46.31 -48.07 -5.32
CA LEU A 209 -46.29 -48.74 -4.02
C LEU A 209 -47.61 -48.57 -3.27
N GLN A 210 -48.15 -47.35 -3.26
CA GLN A 210 -49.43 -47.05 -2.60
C GLN A 210 -50.57 -47.89 -3.19
N HIS A 211 -50.61 -48.05 -4.51
CA HIS A 211 -51.59 -48.91 -5.19
C HIS A 211 -51.45 -50.40 -4.87
N ILE A 212 -50.23 -50.89 -4.66
CA ILE A 212 -49.99 -52.31 -4.31
C ILE A 212 -50.43 -52.58 -2.88
N MET A 213 -50.13 -51.67 -1.94
CA MET A 213 -50.47 -51.83 -0.53
C MET A 213 -51.95 -51.55 -0.20
N SER A 214 -52.66 -50.78 -1.04
CA SER A 214 -54.08 -50.49 -0.85
C SER A 214 -55.02 -51.62 -1.32
N ARG A 215 -54.46 -52.76 -1.72
CA ARG A 215 -55.19 -53.89 -2.32
C ARG A 215 -55.04 -55.13 -1.44
#